data_AF-A0AAV6HCP6-F1
#
_entry.id   AF-A0AAV6HCP6-F1
#
_cell.length_a   1.000
_cell.length_b   1.000
_cell.length_c   1.000
_cell.angle_alpha   90.00
_cell.angle_beta   90.00
_cell.angle_gamma   90.00
#
_symmetry.space_group_name_H-M   'P 1'
#
loop_
_entity.id
_entity.type
_entity.pdbx_description
1 polymer ?
#
loop_
_entity_poly.entity_id
_entity_poly.type
_entity_poly.pdbx_seq_one_letter_code
_entity_poly.pdbx_strand_id
1 'polypeptide(L)'
;MLVRGRFGVQTWGPPLMGPLLLAWGLLFSGVAHADDNPWRPCTDLLPLDLLQRVLPGDGGALEGVRMVQTRGARGVRITGGQRSMSFPASQIFINCPLFPSEFSMVITLNLPRANQQRDSEYVFTLLDEEKDRVLLGLSVAHGDVHFLFWSGLGRRRVSFKGVALADGRWHTLVLAVTGQFTILTLDCGMPLELIHDRPFPSDLDTRGSRFFIGSRRRYRGLFSGLLRQLVLLPGSDATPRMCPSSVPSLPVLSVPPSLLQLPAKGSSANQLPLYPYEAEVRVTEGLVPPCGDLEQGQLWVNTLKRGLYLCDGLMWLPMLEEHARLDYVEDYQYLHTRSKTSDTEVFFIPSAGLFLAAAGRDSQSGSAIYKWEEGKFRLYQNISTFEAQAWKYFTIGKRRHTHTVITGDMGGLVFRGGKPCGQS
;
A
#
# COMPACT_ATOMS: atom_id res chain seq x y z
N MET A 1 7.43 91.66 11.09
CA MET A 1 8.49 92.68 11.30
C MET A 1 8.84 92.64 12.79
N LEU A 2 10.12 92.71 13.16
CA LEU A 2 10.69 92.34 14.50
C LEU A 2 10.51 90.84 14.85
N VAL A 3 11.56 90.00 15.02
CA VAL A 3 12.77 89.98 15.90
C VAL A 3 12.44 89.44 17.31
N ARG A 4 13.18 88.54 17.99
CA ARG A 4 14.17 87.46 17.70
C ARG A 4 14.68 86.92 19.06
N GLY A 5 14.45 85.64 19.40
CA GLY A 5 15.26 84.87 20.39
C GLY A 5 15.01 85.09 21.90
N ARG A 6 15.64 84.35 22.84
CA ARG A 6 16.37 83.04 22.82
C ARG A 6 16.73 82.59 24.27
N PHE A 7 16.97 81.28 24.51
CA PHE A 7 17.47 80.66 25.77
C PHE A 7 16.49 80.72 26.99
N GLY A 8 16.55 79.91 28.08
CA GLY A 8 17.42 78.81 28.56
C GLY A 8 17.43 78.82 30.12
N VAL A 9 17.72 77.77 30.93
CA VAL A 9 18.11 76.34 30.76
C VAL A 9 17.53 75.53 31.98
N GLN A 10 17.75 74.20 32.04
CA GLN A 10 17.31 73.19 33.04
C GLN A 10 17.73 73.42 34.52
N THR A 11 16.99 72.78 35.44
CA THR A 11 17.49 72.19 36.72
C THR A 11 16.81 70.84 37.01
N TRP A 12 17.35 70.02 37.94
CA TRP A 12 17.00 68.60 38.15
C TRP A 12 16.44 68.26 39.56
N GLY A 13 15.46 67.35 39.62
CA GLY A 13 15.14 66.44 40.75
C GLY A 13 14.28 66.97 41.92
N PRO A 14 13.85 66.11 42.88
CA PRO A 14 13.45 64.70 42.74
C PRO A 14 12.03 64.41 43.37
N PRO A 15 11.75 63.38 44.22
CA PRO A 15 10.67 62.40 43.95
C PRO A 15 9.49 62.41 44.96
N LEU A 16 8.50 61.49 44.82
CA LEU A 16 7.88 60.70 45.91
C LEU A 16 6.70 59.76 45.49
N MET A 17 6.63 58.59 46.15
CA MET A 17 5.49 57.69 46.47
C MET A 17 4.56 57.05 45.40
N GLY A 18 4.73 55.74 45.22
CA GLY A 18 3.79 54.74 45.78
C GLY A 18 2.67 54.18 44.89
N PRO A 19 2.80 52.97 44.31
CA PRO A 19 1.74 52.29 43.57
C PRO A 19 0.95 51.28 44.43
N LEU A 20 -0.38 51.29 44.29
CA LEU A 20 -1.30 50.26 44.76
C LEU A 20 -2.10 49.79 43.55
N LEU A 21 -1.85 48.56 43.07
CA LEU A 21 -2.71 47.70 42.23
C LEU A 21 -1.89 46.50 41.68
N LEU A 22 -1.65 45.53 42.55
CA LEU A 22 -1.18 44.19 42.18
C LEU A 22 -2.40 43.27 41.98
N ALA A 23 -2.76 42.97 40.73
CA ALA A 23 -3.37 41.69 40.30
C ALA A 23 -3.90 41.78 38.85
N TRP A 24 -3.03 41.63 37.85
CA TRP A 24 -3.31 41.04 36.51
C TRP A 24 -2.01 41.03 35.72
N GLY A 25 -1.26 39.92 35.79
CA GLY A 25 0.11 39.87 35.26
C GLY A 25 0.79 38.51 35.33
N LEU A 26 0.03 37.41 35.23
CA LEU A 26 0.57 36.05 35.13
C LEU A 26 -0.30 35.21 34.19
N LEU A 27 -0.05 35.30 32.87
CA LEU A 27 -0.51 34.31 31.88
C LEU A 27 0.18 34.41 30.49
N PHE A 28 1.43 34.87 30.42
CA PHE A 28 2.23 34.83 29.18
C PHE A 28 3.71 34.46 29.42
N SER A 29 3.94 33.34 30.10
CA SER A 29 5.18 32.58 29.96
C SER A 29 4.93 31.42 28.99
N GLY A 30 5.12 31.70 27.69
CA GLY A 30 5.05 30.68 26.65
C GLY A 30 6.17 29.66 26.84
N VAL A 31 5.90 28.56 27.55
CA VAL A 31 6.78 27.39 27.56
C VAL A 31 6.87 26.88 26.14
N ALA A 32 8.04 27.08 25.52
CA ALA A 32 8.38 26.45 24.26
C ALA A 32 8.25 24.93 24.47
N HIS A 33 7.16 24.36 23.95
CA HIS A 33 7.00 22.93 23.91
C HIS A 33 8.04 22.42 22.92
N ALA A 34 9.13 21.85 23.46
CA ALA A 34 9.94 20.93 22.70
C ALA A 34 8.99 19.82 22.24
N ASP A 35 8.77 19.72 20.93
CA ASP A 35 7.99 18.65 20.31
C ASP A 35 8.81 17.37 20.43
N ASP A 36 8.75 16.74 21.61
CA ASP A 36 9.24 15.40 21.90
C ASP A 36 8.36 14.40 21.13
N ASN A 37 8.55 14.40 19.81
CA ASN A 37 7.76 13.63 18.87
C ASN A 37 8.20 12.16 18.96
N PRO A 38 7.40 11.27 19.55
CA PRO A 38 7.84 9.90 19.79
C PRO A 38 7.95 9.18 18.45
N TRP A 39 9.18 8.88 18.04
CA TRP A 39 9.55 8.27 16.75
C TRP A 39 8.46 7.30 16.24
N ARG A 40 7.78 7.72 15.17
CA ARG A 40 6.88 6.89 14.37
C ARG A 40 7.63 6.47 13.12
N PRO A 41 7.64 5.18 12.74
CA PRO A 41 8.10 4.78 11.42
C PRO A 41 7.39 5.61 10.34
N CYS A 42 8.13 6.06 9.33
CA CYS A 42 7.65 7.05 8.36
C CYS A 42 6.58 6.55 7.39
N THR A 43 6.13 5.31 7.53
CA THR A 43 5.18 4.66 6.62
C THR A 43 4.21 3.74 7.32
N ASP A 44 2.93 3.91 7.00
CA ASP A 44 1.99 2.79 6.99
C ASP A 44 2.47 1.77 5.95
N LEU A 45 2.48 0.48 6.27
CA LEU A 45 2.96 -0.61 5.39
C LEU A 45 1.97 -0.97 4.25
N LEU A 46 1.17 0.00 3.83
CA LEU A 46 0.16 -0.14 2.80
C LEU A 46 0.76 0.16 1.42
N PRO A 47 0.34 -0.54 0.35
CA PRO A 47 0.76 -0.21 -1.01
C PRO A 47 0.26 1.18 -1.42
N LEU A 48 1.17 2.03 -1.92
CA LEU A 48 0.88 3.37 -2.42
C LEU A 48 0.87 3.38 -3.95
N ASP A 49 -0.31 3.44 -4.55
CA ASP A 49 -0.49 3.51 -6.00
C ASP A 49 -0.16 4.91 -6.54
N LEU A 50 1.03 5.05 -7.12
CA LEU A 50 1.53 6.32 -7.65
C LEU A 50 0.87 6.67 -9.01
N LEU A 51 0.35 5.66 -9.72
CA LEU A 51 -0.36 5.87 -10.98
C LEU A 51 -1.79 6.40 -10.72
N GLN A 52 -2.46 5.90 -9.67
CA GLN A 52 -3.76 6.41 -9.25
C GLN A 52 -3.71 7.89 -8.87
N ARG A 53 -2.58 8.39 -8.33
CA ARG A 53 -2.43 9.82 -7.96
C ARG A 53 -2.34 10.78 -9.16
N VAL A 54 -2.09 10.28 -10.37
CA VAL A 54 -2.05 11.10 -11.60
C VAL A 54 -3.22 10.87 -12.55
N LEU A 55 -4.06 9.87 -12.30
CA LEU A 55 -5.25 9.58 -13.11
C LEU A 55 -6.52 10.11 -12.42
N PRO A 56 -7.50 10.67 -13.15
CA PRO A 56 -8.78 11.06 -12.58
C PRO A 56 -9.55 9.81 -12.11
N GLY A 57 -10.11 9.87 -10.91
CA GLY A 57 -10.98 8.82 -10.38
C GLY A 57 -12.22 8.59 -11.25
N ASP A 58 -12.71 9.66 -11.87
CA ASP A 58 -13.99 9.72 -12.60
C ASP A 58 -13.87 9.21 -14.05
N GLY A 59 -12.70 8.73 -14.47
CA GLY A 59 -12.45 8.27 -15.85
C GLY A 59 -12.39 9.37 -16.92
N GLY A 60 -12.36 10.65 -16.51
CA GLY A 60 -12.26 11.80 -17.40
C GLY A 60 -11.02 11.78 -18.31
N ALA A 61 -11.12 12.40 -19.49
CA ALA A 61 -10.02 12.45 -20.44
C ALA A 61 -8.91 13.41 -19.95
N LEU A 62 -7.70 12.87 -19.75
CA LEU A 62 -6.49 13.65 -19.49
C LEU A 62 -5.78 13.98 -20.81
N GLU A 63 -5.46 15.26 -21.01
CA GLU A 63 -4.65 15.67 -22.16
C GLU A 63 -3.24 15.05 -22.12
N GLY A 64 -2.77 14.52 -23.25
CA GLY A 64 -1.47 13.86 -23.36
C GLY A 64 -1.42 12.44 -22.77
N VAL A 65 -2.56 11.89 -22.35
CA VAL A 65 -2.68 10.56 -21.72
C VAL A 65 -3.72 9.74 -22.49
N ARG A 66 -3.37 8.51 -22.89
CA ARG A 66 -4.29 7.63 -23.65
C ARG A 66 -4.38 6.26 -23.02
N MET A 67 -5.60 5.81 -22.77
CA MET A 67 -5.89 4.44 -22.35
C MET A 67 -5.77 3.51 -23.57
N VAL A 68 -4.97 2.47 -23.47
CA VAL A 68 -4.70 1.50 -24.55
C VAL A 68 -4.86 0.09 -24.00
N GLN A 69 -5.64 -0.75 -24.69
CA GLN A 69 -5.73 -2.18 -24.40
C GLN A 69 -4.75 -2.96 -25.29
N THR A 70 -3.99 -3.86 -24.70
CA THR A 70 -3.14 -4.81 -25.45
C THR A 70 -3.12 -6.15 -24.73
N ARG A 71 -3.25 -7.25 -25.49
CA ARG A 71 -3.23 -8.63 -24.97
C ARG A 71 -4.08 -8.84 -23.71
N GLY A 72 -5.34 -8.40 -23.74
CA GLY A 72 -6.30 -8.56 -22.64
C GLY A 72 -6.26 -7.51 -21.53
N ALA A 73 -5.14 -6.81 -21.30
CA ALA A 73 -5.03 -5.81 -20.23
C ALA A 73 -4.97 -4.36 -20.74
N ARG A 74 -5.53 -3.42 -19.96
CA ARG A 74 -5.44 -1.98 -20.23
C ARG A 74 -4.26 -1.35 -19.49
N GLY A 75 -3.64 -0.38 -20.16
CA GLY A 75 -2.58 0.47 -19.64
C GLY A 75 -2.69 1.90 -20.14
N VAL A 76 -1.91 2.77 -19.53
CA VAL A 76 -1.77 4.19 -19.86
C VAL A 76 -0.57 4.39 -20.78
N ARG A 77 -0.80 4.96 -21.96
CA ARG A 77 0.26 5.55 -22.80
C ARG A 77 0.36 7.03 -22.49
N ILE A 78 1.59 7.52 -22.31
CA ILE A 78 1.88 8.93 -22.08
C ILE A 78 2.42 9.49 -23.40
N THR A 79 1.64 10.35 -24.05
CA THR A 79 1.96 10.93 -25.36
C THR A 79 2.41 12.40 -25.29
N GLY A 80 2.35 13.02 -24.11
CA GLY A 80 2.68 14.43 -23.92
C GLY A 80 3.32 14.73 -22.56
N GLY A 81 4.30 15.63 -22.58
CA GLY A 81 5.12 15.97 -21.43
C GLY A 81 4.55 17.06 -20.52
N GLN A 82 3.38 16.82 -19.91
CA GLN A 82 2.62 17.87 -19.21
C GLN A 82 2.62 17.78 -17.68
N ARG A 83 2.27 18.90 -17.03
CA ARG A 83 2.12 19.02 -15.56
C ARG A 83 1.14 18.01 -14.95
N SER A 84 0.23 17.44 -15.75
CA SER A 84 -0.80 16.46 -15.35
C SER A 84 -0.21 15.14 -14.82
N MET A 85 0.83 14.59 -15.45
CA MET A 85 1.44 13.32 -15.03
C MET A 85 2.44 13.49 -13.87
N SER A 86 2.07 14.29 -12.87
CA SER A 86 2.92 14.56 -11.70
C SER A 86 2.13 15.04 -10.48
N PHE A 87 2.61 14.73 -9.28
CA PHE A 87 1.99 15.18 -8.01
C PHE A 87 3.08 15.48 -6.95
N PRO A 88 2.85 16.44 -6.03
CA PRO A 88 3.84 16.79 -5.01
C PRO A 88 3.94 15.66 -3.97
N ALA A 89 5.16 15.39 -3.51
CA ALA A 89 5.45 14.27 -2.62
C ALA A 89 4.73 14.38 -1.26
N SER A 90 4.37 15.61 -0.84
CA SER A 90 3.55 15.90 0.34
C SER A 90 2.13 15.31 0.30
N GLN A 91 1.63 14.84 -0.85
CA GLN A 91 0.35 14.09 -0.92
C GLN A 91 0.45 12.65 -0.40
N ILE A 92 1.67 12.12 -0.21
CA ILE A 92 1.91 10.80 0.40
C ILE A 92 2.77 10.91 1.67
N PHE A 93 3.77 11.79 1.67
CA PHE A 93 4.65 12.07 2.81
C PHE A 93 4.09 13.22 3.68
N ILE A 94 2.88 13.02 4.21
CA ILE A 94 2.14 14.05 4.96
C ILE A 94 2.75 14.28 6.37
N ASN A 95 3.03 13.19 7.09
CA ASN A 95 3.43 13.25 8.51
C ASN A 95 4.94 13.00 8.73
N CYS A 96 5.61 12.36 7.80
CA CYS A 96 7.06 12.23 7.78
C CYS A 96 7.57 12.55 6.37
N PRO A 97 8.50 13.50 6.20
CA PRO A 97 9.03 13.87 4.89
C PRO A 97 10.13 12.95 4.36
N LEU A 98 10.55 11.92 5.12
CA LEU A 98 11.64 11.03 4.71
C LEU A 98 11.10 9.89 3.83
N PHE A 99 11.80 9.62 2.73
CA PHE A 99 11.54 8.44 1.90
C PHE A 99 11.93 7.16 2.67
N PRO A 100 11.23 6.03 2.49
CA PRO A 100 11.55 4.80 3.23
C PRO A 100 12.95 4.28 2.91
N SER A 101 13.69 3.87 3.94
CA SER A 101 15.01 3.23 3.76
C SER A 101 14.90 1.84 3.12
N GLU A 102 13.75 1.18 3.31
CA GLU A 102 13.44 -0.14 2.78
C GLU A 102 12.06 -0.10 2.12
N PHE A 103 11.96 -0.66 0.91
CA PHE A 103 10.75 -0.61 0.11
C PHE A 103 10.83 -1.56 -1.10
N SER A 104 9.67 -1.83 -1.69
CA SER A 104 9.56 -2.37 -3.04
C SER A 104 8.82 -1.42 -3.96
N MET A 105 9.30 -1.29 -5.20
CA MET A 105 8.53 -0.71 -6.31
C MET A 105 7.99 -1.86 -7.17
N VAL A 106 6.67 -1.93 -7.34
CA VAL A 106 6.01 -2.87 -8.25
C VAL A 106 5.54 -2.12 -9.49
N ILE A 107 6.04 -2.53 -10.66
CA ILE A 107 5.75 -1.88 -11.95
C ILE A 107 5.25 -2.92 -12.94
N THR A 108 4.04 -2.75 -13.48
CA THR A 108 3.55 -3.55 -14.60
C THR A 108 3.52 -2.68 -15.86
N LEU A 109 4.30 -3.07 -16.87
CA LEU A 109 4.53 -2.29 -18.08
C LEU A 109 4.48 -3.13 -19.36
N ASN A 110 4.31 -2.47 -20.50
CA ASN A 110 4.48 -3.06 -21.83
C ASN A 110 5.38 -2.15 -22.67
N LEU A 111 6.51 -2.67 -23.15
CA LEU A 111 7.49 -1.92 -23.93
C LEU A 111 7.57 -2.46 -25.37
N PRO A 112 7.37 -1.60 -26.40
CA PRO A 112 7.57 -2.00 -27.79
C PRO A 112 9.00 -2.44 -28.10
N ARG A 113 9.18 -3.37 -29.05
CA ARG A 113 10.51 -3.83 -29.51
C ARG A 113 11.43 -2.71 -29.99
N ALA A 114 10.86 -1.66 -30.57
CA ALA A 114 11.58 -0.45 -30.99
C ALA A 114 12.30 0.27 -29.82
N ASN A 115 11.98 -0.04 -28.56
CA ASN A 115 12.60 0.58 -27.40
C ASN A 115 13.92 -0.09 -26.97
N GLN A 116 14.27 -1.26 -27.52
CA GLN A 116 15.49 -1.98 -27.16
C GLN A 116 16.78 -1.18 -27.43
N GLN A 117 16.74 -0.20 -28.35
CA GLN A 117 17.89 0.62 -28.74
C GLN A 117 17.75 2.09 -28.32
N ARG A 118 16.71 2.46 -27.57
CA ARG A 118 16.46 3.85 -27.16
C ARG A 118 17.35 4.30 -26.00
N ASP A 119 17.61 5.61 -25.99
CA ASP A 119 18.16 6.37 -24.87
C ASP A 119 17.26 6.29 -23.62
N SER A 120 17.77 6.78 -22.49
CA SER A 120 17.13 6.75 -21.17
C SER A 120 15.70 7.32 -21.12
N GLU A 121 14.70 6.43 -21.12
CA GLU A 121 13.31 6.71 -20.78
C GLU A 121 13.07 6.51 -19.28
N TYR A 122 12.28 7.36 -18.62
CA TYR A 122 12.00 7.29 -17.18
C TYR A 122 10.60 6.76 -16.89
N VAL A 123 10.51 5.63 -16.19
CA VAL A 123 9.23 5.08 -15.70
C VAL A 123 8.63 6.01 -14.65
N PHE A 124 9.45 6.48 -13.71
CA PHE A 124 9.11 7.52 -12.76
C PHE A 124 10.37 8.23 -12.24
N THR A 125 10.19 9.43 -11.71
CA THR A 125 11.21 10.12 -10.90
C THR A 125 10.58 10.86 -9.73
N LEU A 126 11.35 11.01 -8.65
CA LEU A 126 11.14 11.96 -7.58
C LEU A 126 12.20 13.06 -7.72
N LEU A 127 11.75 14.29 -7.94
CA LEU A 127 12.62 15.44 -8.22
C LEU A 127 12.47 16.50 -7.12
N ASP A 128 13.57 16.94 -6.53
CA ASP A 128 13.71 18.17 -5.75
C ASP A 128 13.44 19.37 -6.69
N GLU A 129 12.32 20.09 -6.51
CA GLU A 129 11.88 21.13 -7.46
C GLU A 129 12.74 22.41 -7.37
N GLU A 130 13.36 22.69 -6.22
CA GLU A 130 14.25 23.84 -6.02
C GLU A 130 15.65 23.59 -6.58
N LYS A 131 16.23 22.43 -6.25
CA LYS A 131 17.61 22.06 -6.66
C LYS A 131 17.64 21.30 -7.99
N ASP A 132 16.49 21.13 -8.63
CA ASP A 132 16.32 20.58 -9.97
C ASP A 132 16.87 19.14 -10.11
N ARG A 133 16.92 18.40 -8.99
CA ARG A 133 17.76 17.21 -8.76
C ARG A 133 16.91 15.95 -8.57
N VAL A 134 17.28 14.86 -9.24
CA VAL A 134 16.61 13.56 -9.07
C VAL A 134 17.05 12.94 -7.75
N LEU A 135 16.11 12.79 -6.83
CA LEU A 135 16.28 12.14 -5.53
C LEU A 135 16.13 10.62 -5.65
N LEU A 136 15.17 10.18 -6.48
CA LEU A 136 14.86 8.78 -6.76
C LEU A 136 14.34 8.65 -8.20
N GLY A 137 14.52 7.50 -8.85
CA GLY A 137 13.85 7.20 -10.11
C GLY A 137 14.20 5.85 -10.70
N LEU A 138 13.36 5.41 -11.62
CA LEU A 138 13.58 4.21 -12.42
C LEU A 138 13.55 4.58 -13.89
N SER A 139 14.55 4.10 -14.63
CA SER A 139 14.70 4.36 -16.06
C SER A 139 15.09 3.10 -16.81
N VAL A 140 14.75 3.04 -18.10
CA VAL A 140 15.12 1.97 -19.03
C VAL A 140 15.93 2.59 -20.17
N ALA A 141 17.07 2.00 -20.49
CA ALA A 141 17.93 2.45 -21.60
C ALA A 141 18.61 1.23 -22.24
N HIS A 142 18.58 1.11 -23.57
CA HIS A 142 19.23 0.03 -24.32
C HIS A 142 18.90 -1.42 -23.85
N GLY A 143 17.74 -1.65 -23.22
CA GLY A 143 17.35 -2.94 -22.62
C GLY A 143 17.84 -3.18 -21.18
N ASP A 144 18.58 -2.25 -20.59
CA ASP A 144 18.98 -2.27 -19.19
C ASP A 144 17.99 -1.47 -18.33
N VAL A 145 17.79 -1.92 -17.08
CA VAL A 145 17.00 -1.21 -16.07
C VAL A 145 17.93 -0.48 -15.11
N HIS A 146 17.81 0.84 -15.05
CA HIS A 146 18.62 1.71 -14.20
C HIS A 146 17.79 2.29 -13.05
N PHE A 147 18.10 1.86 -11.83
CA PHE A 147 17.60 2.48 -10.60
C PHE A 147 18.56 3.61 -10.17
N LEU A 148 17.99 4.79 -9.90
CA LEU A 148 18.72 6.02 -9.62
C LEU A 148 18.29 6.56 -8.26
N PHE A 149 19.26 6.93 -7.42
CA PHE A 149 18.97 7.57 -6.14
C PHE A 149 20.06 8.57 -5.74
N TRP A 150 19.72 9.52 -4.89
CA TRP A 150 20.68 10.45 -4.29
C TRP A 150 21.19 9.92 -2.95
N SER A 151 22.47 9.58 -2.85
CA SER A 151 23.13 9.26 -1.59
C SER A 151 24.01 10.43 -1.17
N GLY A 152 23.52 11.36 -0.33
CA GLY A 152 24.25 12.49 0.29
C GLY A 152 25.35 13.16 -0.56
N LEU A 153 26.51 12.50 -0.61
CA LEU A 153 27.68 12.71 -1.48
C LEU A 153 27.42 12.83 -3.00
N GLY A 154 26.31 12.32 -3.54
CA GLY A 154 26.07 12.34 -4.99
C GLY A 154 24.96 11.41 -5.50
N ARG A 155 24.73 11.43 -6.82
CA ARG A 155 23.77 10.54 -7.50
C ARG A 155 24.40 9.17 -7.76
N ARG A 156 23.76 8.12 -7.26
CA ARG A 156 24.07 6.70 -7.54
C ARG A 156 23.20 6.18 -8.70
N ARG A 157 23.72 5.17 -9.40
CA ARG A 157 23.02 4.42 -10.46
C ARG A 157 23.32 2.93 -10.31
N VAL A 158 22.30 2.15 -9.98
CA VAL A 158 22.30 0.68 -10.02
C VAL A 158 21.78 0.27 -11.40
N SER A 159 22.40 -0.72 -12.04
CA SER A 159 22.07 -1.12 -13.43
C SER A 159 21.93 -2.62 -13.55
N PHE A 160 20.72 -3.08 -13.81
CA PHE A 160 20.42 -4.47 -14.12
C PHE A 160 20.49 -4.64 -15.64
N LYS A 161 21.38 -5.54 -16.09
CA LYS A 161 21.69 -5.70 -17.52
C LYS A 161 20.83 -6.75 -18.19
N GLY A 162 20.47 -6.52 -19.45
CA GLY A 162 19.79 -7.53 -20.27
C GLY A 162 18.39 -7.91 -19.79
N VAL A 163 17.67 -6.98 -19.17
CA VAL A 163 16.30 -7.23 -18.67
C VAL A 163 15.36 -7.19 -19.87
N ALA A 164 14.84 -8.35 -20.28
CA ALA A 164 14.13 -8.55 -21.55
C ALA A 164 12.69 -7.98 -21.58
N LEU A 165 12.53 -6.67 -21.29
CA LEU A 165 11.23 -5.99 -21.22
C LEU A 165 10.68 -5.55 -22.58
N ALA A 166 11.56 -5.33 -23.57
CA ALA A 166 11.22 -4.70 -24.84
C ALA A 166 10.82 -5.76 -25.91
N ASP A 167 9.88 -6.65 -25.60
CA ASP A 167 9.45 -7.70 -26.52
C ASP A 167 8.02 -7.48 -27.10
N GLY A 168 7.29 -6.49 -26.57
CA GLY A 168 5.89 -6.17 -26.89
C GLY A 168 4.83 -6.89 -26.03
N ARG A 169 5.22 -7.56 -24.94
CA ARG A 169 4.33 -8.18 -23.95
C ARG A 169 4.20 -7.32 -22.69
N TRP A 170 3.27 -7.73 -21.84
CA TRP A 170 3.21 -7.26 -20.46
C TRP A 170 4.30 -7.94 -19.65
N HIS A 171 4.89 -7.19 -18.73
CA HIS A 171 5.83 -7.67 -17.73
C HIS A 171 5.54 -6.98 -16.40
N THR A 172 5.71 -7.70 -15.29
CA THR A 172 5.72 -7.12 -13.94
C THR A 172 7.11 -7.22 -13.32
N LEU A 173 7.60 -6.08 -12.89
CA LEU A 173 8.89 -5.86 -12.25
C LEU A 173 8.66 -5.61 -10.76
N VAL A 174 9.39 -6.32 -9.89
CA VAL A 174 9.51 -5.99 -8.47
C VAL A 174 10.95 -5.56 -8.21
N LEU A 175 11.15 -4.30 -7.87
CA LEU A 175 12.43 -3.76 -7.42
C LEU A 175 12.38 -3.60 -5.90
N ALA A 176 13.01 -4.50 -5.16
CA ALA A 176 13.13 -4.42 -3.70
C ALA A 176 14.48 -3.80 -3.28
N VAL A 177 14.45 -2.97 -2.25
CA VAL A 177 15.60 -2.30 -1.64
C VAL A 177 15.54 -2.55 -0.14
N THR A 178 16.60 -3.16 0.41
CA THR A 178 16.77 -3.41 1.86
C THR A 178 18.26 -3.40 2.18
N GLY A 179 18.65 -2.68 3.23
CA GLY A 179 20.06 -2.49 3.58
C GLY A 179 20.96 -2.15 2.38
N GLN A 180 21.97 -2.99 2.14
CA GLN A 180 22.94 -2.89 1.03
C GLN A 180 22.50 -3.58 -0.26
N PHE A 181 21.31 -4.19 -0.28
CA PHE A 181 20.83 -5.02 -1.38
C PHE A 181 19.85 -4.25 -2.27
N THR A 182 19.93 -4.51 -3.57
CA THR A 182 18.90 -4.13 -4.54
C THR A 182 18.58 -5.36 -5.37
N ILE A 183 17.34 -5.82 -5.27
CA ILE A 183 16.87 -7.07 -5.86
C ILE A 183 15.84 -6.72 -6.93
N LEU A 184 15.97 -7.32 -8.11
CA LEU A 184 15.06 -7.13 -9.24
C LEU A 184 14.47 -8.46 -9.69
N THR A 185 13.19 -8.66 -9.42
CA THR A 185 12.42 -9.84 -9.86
C THR A 185 11.58 -9.46 -11.08
N LEU A 186 11.68 -10.23 -12.16
CA LEU A 186 10.88 -10.07 -13.39
C LEU A 186 9.94 -11.28 -13.54
N ASP A 187 8.63 -11.03 -13.67
CA ASP A 187 7.60 -12.05 -13.92
C ASP A 187 7.72 -13.28 -12.99
N CYS A 188 8.11 -13.07 -11.73
CA CYS A 188 8.34 -14.12 -10.73
C CYS A 188 9.38 -15.19 -11.11
N GLY A 189 10.26 -14.88 -12.07
CA GLY A 189 11.47 -15.65 -12.34
C GLY A 189 12.55 -15.41 -11.28
N MET A 190 13.76 -15.91 -11.55
CA MET A 190 14.90 -15.77 -10.64
C MET A 190 15.21 -14.29 -10.34
N PRO A 191 15.39 -13.91 -9.05
CA PRO A 191 15.74 -12.54 -8.69
C PRO A 191 17.17 -12.20 -9.13
N LEU A 192 17.35 -11.01 -9.69
CA LEU A 192 18.66 -10.41 -9.96
C LEU A 192 19.07 -9.56 -8.75
N GLU A 193 20.03 -10.04 -7.96
CA GLU A 193 20.51 -9.36 -6.76
C GLU A 193 21.82 -8.60 -7.00
N LEU A 194 21.90 -7.37 -6.49
CA LEU A 194 23.11 -6.54 -6.52
C LEU A 194 23.39 -5.99 -5.10
N ILE A 195 24.65 -6.10 -4.68
CA ILE A 195 25.16 -5.65 -3.37
C ILE A 195 25.95 -4.36 -3.56
N HIS A 196 25.80 -3.39 -2.64
CA HIS A 196 26.48 -2.09 -2.67
C HIS A 196 27.28 -1.82 -1.40
N ASP A 197 28.41 -1.12 -1.50
CA ASP A 197 29.28 -0.74 -0.36
C ASP A 197 28.55 0.03 0.76
N ARG A 198 27.41 0.66 0.43
CA ARG A 198 26.60 1.47 1.34
C ARG A 198 25.12 1.20 1.12
N PRO A 199 24.32 1.19 2.20
CA PRO A 199 22.89 1.02 2.10
C PRO A 199 22.20 2.21 1.45
N PHE A 200 20.93 2.03 1.09
CA PHE A 200 20.07 3.13 0.70
C PHE A 200 19.91 4.14 1.87
N PRO A 201 19.95 5.47 1.62
CA PRO A 201 19.90 6.48 2.67
C PRO A 201 18.57 6.46 3.45
N SER A 202 18.66 6.41 4.78
CA SER A 202 17.51 6.51 5.70
C SER A 202 17.05 7.94 5.97
N ASP A 203 17.79 8.93 5.45
CA ASP A 203 17.61 10.37 5.66
C ASP A 203 17.20 11.12 4.37
N LEU A 204 16.71 10.40 3.36
CA LEU A 204 16.33 10.99 2.07
C LEU A 204 15.06 11.87 2.19
N ASP A 205 15.27 13.16 2.43
CA ASP A 205 14.22 14.17 2.54
C ASP A 205 13.48 14.40 1.20
N THR A 206 12.15 14.44 1.28
CA THR A 206 11.23 14.65 0.15
C THR A 206 10.48 15.99 0.21
N ARG A 207 10.80 16.88 1.15
CA ARG A 207 10.27 18.26 1.16
C ARG A 207 10.63 18.99 -0.13
N GLY A 208 9.69 19.78 -0.65
CA GLY A 208 9.86 20.51 -1.91
C GLY A 208 10.05 19.61 -3.14
N SER A 209 9.72 18.31 -3.04
CA SER A 209 9.88 17.36 -4.14
C SER A 209 8.57 16.92 -4.78
N ARG A 210 8.65 16.48 -6.03
CA ARG A 210 7.51 16.11 -6.88
C ARG A 210 7.78 14.80 -7.61
N PHE A 211 6.78 13.91 -7.61
CA PHE A 211 6.77 12.72 -8.45
C PHE A 211 6.38 13.09 -9.88
N PHE A 212 7.17 12.65 -10.85
CA PHE A 212 6.85 12.68 -12.27
C PHE A 212 6.71 11.23 -12.76
N ILE A 213 5.58 10.92 -13.41
CA ILE A 213 5.29 9.60 -13.94
C ILE A 213 5.57 9.61 -15.45
N GLY A 214 6.28 8.59 -15.94
CA GLY A 214 6.69 8.47 -17.34
C GLY A 214 7.67 9.54 -17.83
N SER A 215 8.34 10.28 -16.95
CA SER A 215 9.33 11.30 -17.33
C SER A 215 10.25 11.68 -16.16
N ARG A 216 11.39 12.34 -16.47
CA ARG A 216 12.25 12.96 -15.44
C ARG A 216 11.74 14.32 -14.97
N ARG A 217 11.10 15.03 -15.89
CA ARG A 217 10.42 16.34 -15.83
C ARG A 217 9.57 16.42 -17.09
N ARG A 218 8.68 17.41 -17.18
CA ARG A 218 7.85 17.76 -18.37
C ARG A 218 8.28 17.05 -19.66
N TYR A 219 9.42 17.40 -20.27
CA TYR A 219 9.79 16.89 -21.61
C TYR A 219 11.03 15.98 -21.70
N ARG A 220 11.68 15.57 -20.60
CA ARG A 220 12.96 14.82 -20.67
C ARG A 220 12.80 13.33 -20.34
N GLY A 221 13.23 12.48 -21.27
CA GLY A 221 13.22 11.02 -21.15
C GLY A 221 11.81 10.47 -20.97
N LEU A 222 10.91 10.83 -21.89
CA LEU A 222 9.50 10.42 -21.87
C LEU A 222 9.39 8.90 -22.10
N PHE A 223 8.66 8.20 -21.23
CA PHE A 223 8.34 6.78 -21.37
C PHE A 223 7.34 6.55 -22.50
N SER A 224 7.72 5.74 -23.49
CA SER A 224 6.91 5.49 -24.69
C SER A 224 6.11 4.18 -24.66
N GLY A 225 6.27 3.37 -23.61
CA GLY A 225 5.50 2.15 -23.36
C GLY A 225 4.08 2.40 -22.83
N LEU A 226 3.49 1.34 -22.27
CA LEU A 226 2.26 1.42 -21.46
C LEU A 226 2.59 1.13 -19.99
N LEU A 227 1.92 1.83 -19.06
CA LEU A 227 1.95 1.55 -17.63
C LEU A 227 0.58 1.08 -17.14
N ARG A 228 0.53 -0.02 -16.38
CA ARG A 228 -0.71 -0.54 -15.76
C ARG A 228 -0.71 -0.41 -14.25
N GLN A 229 0.46 -0.59 -13.63
CA GLN A 229 0.67 -0.61 -12.18
C GLN A 229 1.98 0.12 -11.89
N LEU A 230 1.98 1.00 -10.89
CA LEU A 230 3.19 1.63 -10.36
C LEU A 230 2.96 1.91 -8.87
N VAL A 231 3.44 1.01 -8.03
CA VAL A 231 3.11 0.95 -6.60
C VAL A 231 4.38 0.97 -5.76
N LEU A 232 4.42 1.82 -4.75
CA LEU A 232 5.44 1.83 -3.70
C LEU A 232 4.91 1.07 -2.48
N LEU A 233 5.56 -0.03 -2.09
CA LEU A 233 5.29 -0.78 -0.87
C LEU A 233 6.43 -0.55 0.14
N PRO A 234 6.22 0.20 1.23
CA PRO A 234 7.26 0.40 2.25
C PRO A 234 7.58 -0.87 3.05
N GLY A 235 8.83 -1.01 3.48
CA GLY A 235 9.26 -1.94 4.54
C GLY A 235 9.12 -3.44 4.23
N SER A 236 8.91 -3.83 2.98
CA SER A 236 8.69 -5.22 2.59
C SER A 236 9.22 -5.47 1.18
N ASP A 237 9.78 -6.67 0.95
CA ASP A 237 9.76 -7.26 -0.38
C ASP A 237 8.29 -7.49 -0.80
N ALA A 238 7.93 -7.09 -2.01
CA ALA A 238 6.61 -7.35 -2.57
C ALA A 238 6.52 -8.71 -3.27
N THR A 239 7.65 -9.34 -3.61
CA THR A 239 7.72 -10.61 -4.35
C THR A 239 6.81 -11.70 -3.77
N PRO A 240 6.76 -11.95 -2.44
CA PRO A 240 5.85 -12.94 -1.85
C PRO A 240 4.35 -12.63 -2.02
N ARG A 241 3.99 -11.36 -2.26
CA ARG A 241 2.61 -10.94 -2.55
C ARG A 241 2.26 -11.01 -4.04
N MET A 242 3.26 -10.93 -4.93
CA MET A 242 3.06 -10.98 -6.39
C MET A 242 3.05 -12.42 -6.93
N CYS A 243 3.92 -13.28 -6.39
CA CYS A 243 4.31 -14.53 -7.04
C CYS A 243 3.48 -15.80 -6.77
N PRO A 244 2.46 -15.80 -5.88
CA PRO A 244 1.38 -16.79 -5.94
C PRO A 244 0.46 -16.67 -7.18
N SER A 245 0.74 -15.75 -8.11
CA SER A 245 -0.13 -15.49 -9.27
C SER A 245 0.05 -16.52 -10.40
N SER A 246 -1.07 -16.99 -10.93
CA SER A 246 -1.13 -17.84 -12.13
C SER A 246 -0.77 -17.13 -13.44
N VAL A 247 -0.65 -15.80 -13.45
CA VAL A 247 -0.23 -15.00 -14.63
C VAL A 247 0.87 -14.03 -14.24
N PRO A 248 2.14 -14.48 -14.12
CA PRO A 248 3.24 -13.69 -13.54
C PRO A 248 3.58 -12.39 -14.28
N SER A 249 3.19 -12.26 -15.56
CA SER A 249 3.32 -11.03 -16.35
C SER A 249 2.29 -9.93 -16.01
N LEU A 250 1.21 -10.27 -15.30
CA LEU A 250 0.08 -9.38 -14.97
C LEU A 250 -0.46 -9.47 -13.50
N PRO A 251 0.31 -9.86 -12.46
CA PRO A 251 -0.19 -9.92 -11.09
C PRO A 251 -0.57 -8.53 -10.57
N VAL A 252 -1.61 -8.48 -9.74
CA VAL A 252 -2.23 -7.24 -9.25
C VAL A 252 -1.97 -7.06 -7.76
N LEU A 253 -1.32 -5.96 -7.40
CA LEU A 253 -1.16 -5.45 -6.03
C LEU A 253 -2.05 -4.23 -5.79
N SER A 254 -2.02 -3.28 -6.72
CA SER A 254 -2.95 -2.16 -6.83
C SER A 254 -2.93 -1.66 -8.27
N VAL A 255 -4.10 -1.56 -8.89
CA VAL A 255 -4.27 -1.01 -10.24
C VAL A 255 -5.37 0.04 -10.18
N PRO A 256 -5.17 1.25 -10.75
CA PRO A 256 -6.19 2.29 -10.76
C PRO A 256 -7.54 1.79 -11.30
N PRO A 257 -8.69 2.11 -10.66
CA PRO A 257 -10.00 1.58 -11.07
C PRO A 257 -10.35 1.84 -12.55
N SER A 258 -9.91 2.98 -13.08
CA SER A 258 -10.07 3.35 -14.49
C SER A 258 -9.38 2.39 -15.47
N LEU A 259 -8.42 1.56 -15.01
CA LEU A 259 -7.70 0.50 -15.75
C LEU A 259 -8.25 -0.92 -15.50
N LEU A 260 -9.21 -1.09 -14.59
CA LEU A 260 -9.83 -2.38 -14.26
C LEU A 260 -11.05 -2.71 -15.12
N GLN A 261 -11.86 -1.71 -15.48
CA GLN A 261 -13.05 -1.87 -16.35
C GLN A 261 -12.73 -2.53 -17.72
N LEU A 262 -13.75 -3.05 -18.40
CA LEU A 262 -13.74 -3.48 -19.81
C LEU A 262 -14.73 -2.60 -20.61
N PRO A 263 -14.71 -2.58 -21.96
CA PRO A 263 -15.10 -1.38 -22.72
C PRO A 263 -16.57 -1.01 -22.60
N ALA A 264 -16.85 0.30 -22.64
CA ALA A 264 -18.19 0.81 -22.90
C ALA A 264 -18.65 0.34 -24.29
N LYS A 265 -19.77 -0.40 -24.35
CA LYS A 265 -20.44 -0.73 -25.62
C LYS A 265 -20.85 0.57 -26.31
N GLY A 266 -20.45 0.72 -27.57
CA GLY A 266 -20.91 1.82 -28.42
C GLY A 266 -22.42 1.75 -28.61
N SER A 267 -23.07 2.91 -28.60
CA SER A 267 -24.51 3.05 -28.77
C SER A 267 -24.95 2.67 -30.19
N SER A 268 -25.45 1.45 -30.35
CA SER A 268 -26.36 1.06 -31.44
C SER A 268 -27.34 0.01 -30.91
N ALA A 269 -28.59 0.10 -31.36
CA ALA A 269 -29.70 -0.64 -30.77
C ALA A 269 -29.69 -2.14 -31.13
N ASN A 270 -30.31 -2.94 -30.27
CA ASN A 270 -30.77 -4.30 -30.53
C ASN A 270 -29.71 -5.34 -30.91
N GLN A 271 -28.74 -5.57 -30.02
CA GLN A 271 -28.27 -6.91 -29.62
C GLN A 271 -27.29 -6.78 -28.45
N LEU A 272 -27.60 -7.37 -27.30
CA LEU A 272 -26.69 -7.43 -26.15
C LEU A 272 -26.12 -8.85 -26.00
N PRO A 273 -24.88 -9.12 -26.49
CA PRO A 273 -24.17 -10.32 -26.08
C PRO A 273 -23.84 -10.25 -24.58
N LEU A 274 -24.10 -11.36 -23.89
CA LEU A 274 -23.79 -11.62 -22.48
C LEU A 274 -22.27 -11.59 -22.24
N TYR A 275 -21.86 -11.22 -21.01
CA TYR A 275 -20.46 -11.26 -20.59
C TYR A 275 -20.13 -12.59 -19.90
N PRO A 276 -18.99 -13.25 -20.21
CA PRO A 276 -18.75 -14.64 -19.80
C PRO A 276 -18.02 -14.81 -18.45
N TYR A 277 -18.33 -14.02 -17.42
CA TYR A 277 -17.74 -14.23 -16.08
C TYR A 277 -18.60 -13.83 -14.87
N GLU A 278 -19.86 -13.44 -15.05
CA GLU A 278 -20.83 -13.46 -13.94
C GLU A 278 -21.46 -14.86 -13.88
N ALA A 279 -20.80 -15.77 -13.15
CA ALA A 279 -21.42 -17.04 -12.80
C ALA A 279 -22.55 -16.75 -11.81
N GLU A 280 -23.80 -16.78 -12.28
CA GLU A 280 -24.96 -16.78 -11.39
C GLU A 280 -24.85 -17.97 -10.43
N VAL A 281 -24.59 -17.69 -9.15
CA VAL A 281 -24.64 -18.71 -8.10
C VAL A 281 -26.08 -18.82 -7.62
N ARG A 282 -26.75 -19.92 -7.98
CA ARG A 282 -28.11 -20.20 -7.51
C ARG A 282 -28.06 -21.08 -6.26
N VAL A 283 -28.69 -20.60 -5.19
CA VAL A 283 -28.79 -21.30 -3.90
C VAL A 283 -30.19 -21.88 -3.77
N THR A 284 -30.32 -23.20 -3.59
CA THR A 284 -31.62 -23.85 -3.38
C THR A 284 -31.58 -24.81 -2.19
N GLU A 285 -32.70 -24.90 -1.48
CA GLU A 285 -32.91 -25.88 -0.41
C GLU A 285 -33.23 -27.27 -0.99
N GLY A 286 -32.22 -27.90 -1.58
CA GLY A 286 -32.26 -29.30 -2.01
C GLY A 286 -32.88 -29.59 -3.37
N LEU A 287 -33.71 -28.70 -3.93
CA LEU A 287 -34.24 -28.84 -5.29
C LEU A 287 -33.13 -28.65 -6.32
N VAL A 288 -32.91 -29.66 -7.17
CA VAL A 288 -31.91 -29.62 -8.25
C VAL A 288 -32.47 -28.79 -9.41
N PRO A 289 -31.83 -27.67 -9.81
CA PRO A 289 -32.26 -26.91 -10.98
C PRO A 289 -31.94 -27.68 -12.28
N PRO A 290 -32.62 -27.40 -13.40
CA PRO A 290 -32.20 -27.93 -14.70
C PRO A 290 -30.78 -27.45 -15.04
N CYS A 291 -30.04 -28.26 -15.79
CA CYS A 291 -28.77 -27.92 -16.41
C CYS A 291 -28.87 -28.30 -17.88
N GLY A 292 -28.90 -27.30 -18.77
CA GLY A 292 -28.79 -27.45 -20.21
C GLY A 292 -27.79 -26.44 -20.79
N ASP A 293 -27.79 -26.29 -22.12
CA ASP A 293 -26.90 -25.36 -22.84
C ASP A 293 -27.00 -23.90 -22.36
N LEU A 294 -28.15 -23.50 -21.79
CA LEU A 294 -28.38 -22.15 -21.25
C LEU A 294 -27.80 -21.94 -19.84
N GLU A 295 -27.63 -23.01 -19.09
CA GLU A 295 -27.08 -23.00 -17.73
C GLU A 295 -25.59 -23.43 -17.68
N GLN A 296 -25.00 -23.82 -18.81
CA GLN A 296 -23.59 -24.21 -18.91
C GLN A 296 -22.66 -23.14 -18.32
N GLY A 297 -21.80 -23.55 -17.38
CA GLY A 297 -20.90 -22.66 -16.65
C GLY A 297 -21.50 -21.95 -15.43
N GLN A 298 -22.80 -22.11 -15.15
CA GLN A 298 -23.40 -21.63 -13.90
C GLN A 298 -23.01 -22.51 -12.70
N LEU A 299 -23.10 -21.93 -11.51
CA LEU A 299 -22.77 -22.59 -10.24
C LEU A 299 -24.04 -22.78 -9.40
N TRP A 300 -24.20 -23.98 -8.84
CA TRP A 300 -25.29 -24.33 -7.96
C TRP A 300 -24.76 -24.73 -6.58
N VAL A 301 -25.33 -24.13 -5.53
CA VAL A 301 -25.02 -24.47 -4.13
C VAL A 301 -26.21 -25.20 -3.52
N ASN A 302 -25.99 -26.46 -3.16
CA ASN A 302 -26.97 -27.27 -2.44
C ASN A 302 -26.70 -27.17 -0.93
N THR A 303 -27.57 -26.46 -0.20
CA THR A 303 -27.40 -26.23 1.24
C THR A 303 -27.60 -27.48 2.08
N LEU A 304 -28.46 -28.41 1.65
CA LEU A 304 -28.71 -29.68 2.35
C LEU A 304 -27.55 -30.68 2.19
N LYS A 305 -26.99 -30.79 0.98
CA LYS A 305 -25.85 -31.67 0.67
C LYS A 305 -24.49 -31.03 0.97
N ARG A 306 -24.46 -29.73 1.32
CA ARG A 306 -23.23 -28.92 1.54
C ARG A 306 -22.24 -28.98 0.37
N GLY A 307 -22.74 -29.07 -0.86
CA GLY A 307 -21.93 -29.20 -2.07
C GLY A 307 -22.07 -28.00 -3.01
N LEU A 308 -20.96 -27.64 -3.65
CA LEU A 308 -20.91 -26.74 -4.80
C LEU A 308 -20.87 -27.60 -6.08
N TYR A 309 -21.63 -27.21 -7.10
CA TYR A 309 -21.74 -27.92 -8.36
C TYR A 309 -21.62 -26.96 -9.55
N LEU A 310 -21.06 -27.42 -10.67
CA LEU A 310 -20.93 -26.70 -11.93
C LEU A 310 -21.78 -27.38 -13.01
N CYS A 311 -22.58 -26.63 -13.76
CA CYS A 311 -23.31 -27.18 -14.91
C CYS A 311 -22.39 -27.28 -16.13
N ASP A 312 -22.25 -28.48 -16.70
CA ASP A 312 -21.42 -28.72 -17.89
C ASP A 312 -22.20 -28.60 -19.22
N GLY A 313 -23.50 -28.30 -19.16
CA GLY A 313 -24.43 -28.25 -20.29
C GLY A 313 -25.35 -29.47 -20.40
N LEU A 314 -25.06 -30.55 -19.65
CA LEU A 314 -25.86 -31.78 -19.60
C LEU A 314 -26.23 -32.19 -18.16
N MET A 315 -25.34 -31.95 -17.19
CA MET A 315 -25.54 -32.28 -15.78
C MET A 315 -24.74 -31.40 -14.81
N TRP A 316 -25.11 -31.48 -13.53
CA TRP A 316 -24.40 -30.81 -12.43
C TRP A 316 -23.25 -31.67 -11.92
N LEU A 317 -22.01 -31.25 -12.18
CA LEU A 317 -20.78 -31.88 -11.70
C LEU A 317 -20.43 -31.38 -10.29
N PRO A 318 -20.15 -32.25 -9.30
CA PRO A 318 -19.70 -31.83 -7.98
C PRO A 318 -18.29 -31.23 -8.05
N MET A 319 -18.11 -30.03 -7.50
CA MET A 319 -16.80 -29.36 -7.37
C MET A 319 -16.12 -29.61 -6.01
N LEU A 320 -16.83 -30.23 -5.08
CA LEU A 320 -16.36 -30.54 -3.73
C LEU A 320 -16.58 -32.03 -3.44
N GLU A 321 -15.72 -32.87 -4.00
CA GLU A 321 -15.40 -34.17 -3.38
C GLU A 321 -14.18 -33.98 -2.47
N GLU A 322 -14.27 -34.53 -1.26
CA GLU A 322 -13.33 -34.25 -0.17
C GLU A 322 -12.11 -35.18 -0.21
N HIS A 323 -10.97 -34.72 0.34
CA HIS A 323 -9.72 -35.47 0.58
C HIS A 323 -8.61 -35.44 -0.49
N ALA A 324 -8.43 -34.32 -1.20
CA ALA A 324 -7.10 -33.89 -1.64
C ALA A 324 -6.69 -32.63 -0.86
N ARG A 325 -5.79 -32.79 0.12
CA ARG A 325 -5.18 -31.67 0.83
C ARG A 325 -4.24 -30.96 -0.13
N LEU A 326 -4.46 -29.67 -0.39
CA LEU A 326 -3.66 -28.87 -1.34
C LEU A 326 -2.15 -29.12 -1.15
N ASP A 327 -1.53 -29.76 -2.15
CA ASP A 327 -0.15 -30.28 -2.14
C ASP A 327 0.94 -29.22 -1.89
N TYR A 328 0.56 -27.95 -1.84
CA TYR A 328 1.40 -26.77 -1.64
C TYR A 328 1.19 -26.06 -0.29
N VAL A 329 0.34 -26.60 0.60
CA VAL A 329 0.12 -26.07 1.96
C VAL A 329 1.00 -26.84 2.94
N GLU A 330 2.10 -26.22 3.36
CA GLU A 330 3.00 -26.76 4.39
C GLU A 330 2.40 -26.60 5.79
N ASP A 331 2.36 -27.70 6.56
CA ASP A 331 1.93 -27.71 7.97
C ASP A 331 2.98 -27.05 8.87
N TYR A 332 2.92 -25.74 9.01
CA TYR A 332 3.89 -24.99 9.80
C TYR A 332 3.79 -25.26 11.31
N GLN A 333 2.56 -25.25 11.87
CA GLN A 333 2.35 -25.45 13.31
C GLN A 333 0.92 -25.87 13.64
N TYR A 334 0.76 -26.87 14.53
CA TYR A 334 -0.52 -27.18 15.18
C TYR A 334 -0.71 -26.34 16.45
N LEU A 335 -1.85 -25.65 16.58
CA LEU A 335 -2.22 -24.86 17.75
C LEU A 335 -3.38 -25.50 18.51
N HIS A 336 -3.10 -26.03 19.69
CA HIS A 336 -4.12 -26.61 20.56
C HIS A 336 -4.88 -25.54 21.34
N THR A 337 -6.16 -25.39 21.07
CA THR A 337 -7.12 -24.59 21.86
C THR A 337 -7.87 -25.49 22.84
N ARG A 338 -8.20 -24.97 24.04
CA ARG A 338 -8.91 -25.71 25.10
C ARG A 338 -10.44 -25.68 24.96
N SER A 339 -10.94 -25.02 23.92
CA SER A 339 -12.38 -24.84 23.67
C SER A 339 -12.67 -24.91 22.18
N LYS A 340 -13.90 -25.28 21.83
CA LYS A 340 -14.40 -25.20 20.46
C LYS A 340 -14.25 -23.75 19.97
N THR A 341 -13.43 -23.58 18.95
CA THR A 341 -13.03 -22.28 18.41
C THR A 341 -13.98 -21.88 17.28
N SER A 342 -14.65 -20.73 17.40
CA SER A 342 -15.60 -20.22 16.39
C SER A 342 -14.92 -19.46 15.25
N ASP A 343 -13.85 -18.75 15.56
CA ASP A 343 -13.16 -17.77 14.69
C ASP A 343 -11.71 -17.60 15.17
N THR A 344 -10.83 -17.17 14.27
CA THR A 344 -9.42 -16.87 14.55
C THR A 344 -8.96 -15.61 13.83
N GLU A 345 -8.49 -14.63 14.58
CA GLU A 345 -7.97 -13.36 14.03
C GLU A 345 -6.46 -13.27 14.30
N VAL A 346 -5.67 -12.98 13.27
CA VAL A 346 -4.23 -12.72 13.37
C VAL A 346 -3.99 -11.22 13.25
N PHE A 347 -3.34 -10.61 14.24
CA PHE A 347 -3.13 -9.16 14.30
C PHE A 347 -1.77 -8.80 14.89
N PHE A 348 -1.26 -7.63 14.51
CA PHE A 348 0.04 -7.14 14.97
C PHE A 348 -0.15 -5.97 15.95
N ILE A 349 0.41 -6.10 17.15
CA ILE A 349 0.48 -5.01 18.14
C ILE A 349 1.86 -4.34 18.01
N PRO A 350 1.93 -3.04 17.64
CA PRO A 350 3.18 -2.29 17.61
C PRO A 350 3.96 -2.41 18.93
N SER A 351 5.26 -2.65 18.84
CA SER A 351 6.18 -2.87 19.99
C SER A 351 5.93 -4.12 20.83
N ALA A 352 4.91 -4.95 20.55
CA ALA A 352 4.66 -6.21 21.27
C ALA A 352 4.72 -7.45 20.38
N GLY A 353 4.50 -7.33 19.06
CA GLY A 353 4.68 -8.41 18.08
C GLY A 353 3.40 -8.86 17.40
N LEU A 354 3.48 -10.01 16.72
CA LEU A 354 2.36 -10.67 16.06
C LEU A 354 1.61 -11.56 17.06
N PHE A 355 0.28 -11.54 17.01
CA PHE A 355 -0.62 -12.31 17.88
C PHE A 355 -1.68 -13.03 17.04
N LEU A 356 -2.19 -14.14 17.57
CA LEU A 356 -3.35 -14.87 17.06
C LEU A 356 -4.35 -15.01 18.21
N ALA A 357 -5.59 -14.61 18.03
CA ALA A 357 -6.67 -14.83 18.99
C ALA A 357 -7.66 -15.86 18.44
N ALA A 358 -8.05 -16.82 19.29
CA ALA A 358 -9.00 -17.88 18.98
C ALA A 358 -10.28 -17.70 19.82
N ALA A 359 -11.44 -17.62 19.18
CA ALA A 359 -12.74 -17.37 19.82
C ALA A 359 -13.26 -18.64 20.50
N GLY A 360 -12.93 -18.82 21.78
CA GLY A 360 -13.37 -19.97 22.57
C GLY A 360 -14.80 -19.81 23.07
N ARG A 361 -15.65 -20.81 22.82
CA ARG A 361 -17.05 -20.78 23.26
C ARG A 361 -17.25 -21.05 24.75
N ASP A 362 -16.42 -21.91 25.34
CA ASP A 362 -16.52 -22.30 26.75
C ASP A 362 -16.06 -21.16 27.67
N SER A 363 -16.92 -20.80 28.62
CA SER A 363 -16.65 -19.78 29.64
C SER A 363 -15.54 -20.14 30.63
N GLN A 364 -15.30 -21.44 30.88
CA GLN A 364 -14.26 -21.88 31.82
C GLN A 364 -12.87 -21.87 31.17
N SER A 365 -12.76 -22.40 29.95
CA SER A 365 -11.51 -22.46 29.19
C SER A 365 -11.15 -21.13 28.50
N GLY A 366 -12.18 -20.37 28.10
CA GLY A 366 -12.05 -19.06 27.47
C GLY A 366 -11.47 -19.06 26.06
N SER A 367 -11.25 -17.85 25.55
CA SER A 367 -10.57 -17.59 24.29
C SER A 367 -9.05 -17.55 24.48
N ALA A 368 -8.32 -18.25 23.64
CA ALA A 368 -6.86 -18.35 23.70
C ALA A 368 -6.20 -17.24 22.86
N ILE A 369 -5.19 -16.58 23.44
CA ILE A 369 -4.33 -15.62 22.76
C ILE A 369 -2.93 -16.23 22.65
N TYR A 370 -2.41 -16.31 21.44
CA TYR A 370 -1.05 -16.73 21.13
C TYR A 370 -0.22 -15.53 20.68
N LYS A 371 1.08 -15.57 20.94
CA LYS A 371 2.07 -14.57 20.52
C LYS A 371 3.15 -15.26 19.69
N TRP A 372 3.60 -14.62 18.62
CA TRP A 372 4.69 -15.09 17.80
C TRP A 372 6.04 -14.85 18.48
N GLU A 373 6.75 -15.93 18.81
CA GLU A 373 8.06 -15.90 19.46
C GLU A 373 8.94 -17.03 18.89
N GLU A 374 10.20 -16.73 18.60
CA GLU A 374 11.18 -17.71 18.08
C GLU A 374 10.65 -18.51 16.86
N GLY A 375 9.95 -17.83 15.95
CA GLY A 375 9.43 -18.43 14.73
C GLY A 375 8.19 -19.31 14.92
N LYS A 376 7.46 -19.24 16.04
CA LYS A 376 6.19 -19.96 16.21
C LYS A 376 5.22 -19.24 17.13
N PHE A 377 3.93 -19.55 17.03
CA PHE A 377 2.92 -19.08 17.98
C PHE A 377 3.01 -19.85 19.30
N ARG A 378 3.29 -19.15 20.40
CA ARG A 378 3.25 -19.68 21.77
C ARG A 378 2.00 -19.15 22.47
N LEU A 379 1.37 -19.95 23.32
CA LEU A 379 0.23 -19.49 24.11
C LEU A 379 0.70 -18.36 25.05
N TYR A 380 0.09 -17.19 24.94
CA TYR A 380 0.44 -15.99 25.68
C TYR A 380 -0.47 -15.79 26.89
N GLN A 381 -1.80 -15.92 26.70
CA GLN A 381 -2.79 -15.89 27.78
C GLN A 381 -4.12 -16.52 27.33
N ASN A 382 -4.94 -16.94 28.29
CA ASN A 382 -6.36 -17.20 28.05
C ASN A 382 -7.19 -16.07 28.65
N ILE A 383 -8.28 -15.71 27.99
CA ILE A 383 -9.24 -14.69 28.43
C ILE A 383 -10.58 -15.40 28.61
N SER A 384 -11.20 -15.31 29.79
CA SER A 384 -12.55 -15.87 29.97
C SER A 384 -13.55 -15.12 29.09
N THR A 385 -14.31 -15.88 28.30
CA THR A 385 -15.25 -15.38 27.30
C THR A 385 -16.48 -16.25 27.26
N PHE A 386 -17.66 -15.65 27.29
CA PHE A 386 -18.91 -16.37 27.20
C PHE A 386 -19.34 -16.48 25.73
N GLU A 387 -19.27 -17.69 25.17
CA GLU A 387 -19.72 -18.01 23.81
C GLU A 387 -19.18 -17.08 22.71
N ALA A 388 -17.86 -16.87 22.68
CA ALA A 388 -17.22 -16.05 21.66
C ALA A 388 -17.52 -16.57 20.24
N GLN A 389 -18.16 -15.74 19.42
CA GLN A 389 -18.44 -16.03 18.01
C GLN A 389 -17.35 -15.53 17.08
N ALA A 390 -16.82 -14.31 17.33
CA ALA A 390 -15.84 -13.66 16.46
C ALA A 390 -14.83 -12.82 17.24
N TRP A 391 -13.64 -12.67 16.67
CA TRP A 391 -12.60 -11.73 17.09
C TRP A 391 -12.40 -10.67 16.02
N LYS A 392 -12.37 -9.38 16.41
CA LYS A 392 -11.93 -8.31 15.51
C LYS A 392 -10.97 -7.34 16.19
N TYR A 393 -9.81 -7.14 15.55
CA TYR A 393 -8.80 -6.17 15.94
C TYR A 393 -9.06 -4.82 15.25
N PHE A 394 -8.99 -3.72 16.00
CA PHE A 394 -9.15 -2.37 15.46
C PHE A 394 -8.44 -1.31 16.31
N THR A 395 -8.36 -0.09 15.79
CA THR A 395 -7.67 1.04 16.42
C THR A 395 -8.61 2.23 16.55
N ILE A 396 -8.69 2.82 17.76
CA ILE A 396 -9.55 3.99 18.03
C ILE A 396 -8.69 5.26 18.11
N GLY A 397 -8.84 6.15 17.12
CA GLY A 397 -8.23 7.49 17.11
C GLY A 397 -6.71 7.54 16.91
N LYS A 398 -6.11 8.72 17.15
CA LYS A 398 -4.67 8.98 16.90
C LYS A 398 -3.72 8.55 18.05
N ARG A 399 -4.26 8.23 19.24
CA ARG A 399 -3.52 7.74 20.41
C ARG A 399 -3.59 6.20 20.44
N ARG A 400 -2.42 5.54 20.43
CA ARG A 400 -2.30 4.08 20.23
C ARG A 400 -2.85 3.31 21.42
N HIS A 401 -4.11 2.93 21.34
CA HIS A 401 -4.71 1.88 22.16
C HIS A 401 -5.30 0.86 21.19
N THR A 402 -4.71 -0.32 21.16
CA THR A 402 -5.22 -1.43 20.36
C THR A 402 -6.49 -1.93 21.05
N HIS A 403 -7.60 -1.93 20.32
CA HIS A 403 -8.86 -2.42 20.85
C HIS A 403 -9.24 -3.72 20.13
N THR A 404 -9.68 -4.69 20.89
CA THR A 404 -10.13 -5.97 20.33
C THR A 404 -11.53 -6.23 20.84
N VAL A 405 -12.47 -6.48 19.93
CA VAL A 405 -13.85 -6.83 20.28
C VAL A 405 -14.01 -8.34 20.14
N ILE A 406 -14.62 -8.93 21.17
CA ILE A 406 -15.20 -10.26 21.13
C ILE A 406 -16.70 -10.10 21.17
N THR A 407 -17.41 -10.60 20.16
CA THR A 407 -18.87 -10.68 20.18
C THR A 407 -19.31 -12.07 20.62
N GLY A 408 -20.10 -12.16 21.69
CA GLY A 408 -20.84 -13.35 22.09
C GLY A 408 -22.32 -13.03 22.30
N ASP A 409 -23.14 -14.06 22.50
CA ASP A 409 -24.62 -13.96 22.47
C ASP A 409 -25.21 -13.02 23.54
N MET A 410 -24.46 -12.71 24.60
CA MET A 410 -24.86 -11.76 25.66
C MET A 410 -24.05 -10.44 25.69
N GLY A 411 -23.26 -10.13 24.65
CA GLY A 411 -22.64 -8.81 24.50
C GLY A 411 -21.24 -8.80 23.88
N GLY A 412 -20.74 -7.58 23.65
CA GLY A 412 -19.40 -7.32 23.11
C GLY A 412 -18.41 -6.90 24.20
N LEU A 413 -17.31 -7.64 24.38
CA LEU A 413 -16.21 -7.26 25.27
C LEU A 413 -15.13 -6.51 24.49
N VAL A 414 -14.78 -5.30 24.94
CA VAL A 414 -13.71 -4.47 24.36
C VAL A 414 -12.44 -4.56 25.23
N PHE A 415 -11.41 -5.21 24.73
CA PHE A 415 -10.09 -5.28 25.39
C PHE A 415 -9.20 -4.14 24.92
N ARG A 416 -8.45 -3.51 25.83
CA ARG A 416 -7.47 -2.45 25.51
C ARG A 416 -6.05 -2.96 25.74
N GLY A 417 -5.25 -3.03 24.69
CA GLY A 417 -3.84 -3.40 24.77
C GLY A 417 -2.94 -2.23 25.18
N GLY A 418 -2.09 -2.47 26.16
CA GLY A 418 -1.02 -1.58 26.61
C GLY A 418 -0.42 -2.06 27.93
N LYS A 419 0.92 -2.02 28.07
CA LYS A 419 1.55 -2.15 29.39
C LYS A 419 1.23 -0.90 30.23
N PRO A 420 0.97 -1.03 31.54
CA PRO A 420 1.14 0.09 32.46
C PRO A 420 2.60 0.56 32.41
N CYS A 421 2.85 1.86 32.31
CA CYS A 421 4.19 2.39 32.51
C CYS A 421 4.55 2.30 34.00
N GLY A 422 5.59 1.53 34.33
CA GLY A 422 6.12 1.44 35.70
C GLY A 422 5.94 0.08 36.38
N GLN A 423 6.59 -0.95 35.83
CA GLN A 423 7.32 -1.95 36.60
C GLN A 423 8.36 -2.59 35.68
N SER A 424 9.55 -2.84 36.24
CA SER A 424 10.81 -3.16 35.54
C SER A 424 10.76 -4.46 34.75
#